data_AF-A0A355A3V2-F1
#
_entry.id   AF-A0A355A3V2-F1
#
_cell.length_a   1.000
_cell.length_b   1.000
_cell.length_c   1.000
_cell.angle_alpha   90.00
_cell.angle_beta   90.00
_cell.angle_gamma   90.00
#
_symmetry.space_group_name_H-M   'P 1'
#
loop_
_entity.id
_entity.type
_entity.pdbx_description
1 polymer ?
#
loop_
_entity_poly.entity_id
_entity_poly.type
_entity_poly.pdbx_seq_one_letter_code
_entity_poly.pdbx_strand_id
1 'polypeptide(L)'
;MKSKGWLWIVIAVVVIGAGVLVLNKKPAEVAKTTEVAGFNPDIFVYAGSGDAETLEPSRAYDTASSEIIYQCYDNLVAYKPGSLSEFIPMLATEVPSVENGLISKDGRTYTIPIRKGVKFHNGAELTPEDVEYSFERNMLADPVGGPVWMLIEPLLGASTIEDYACELAGVDDFSKVNAANLLKTAQAVMKAVEVKGDNVVFHLAQPYPPFLSILARNSSWTVILNKQWMIEQGDWDGKAETWTQWHNLDTEKQTLFEQAMGTGPYKLVEWDRSNSKHTLEAFADYWQGP
;
A
#
# COMPACT_ATOMS: atom_id res chain seq x y z
N MET A 1 -38.59 -27.96 53.33
CA MET A 1 -37.28 -27.84 54.02
C MET A 1 -36.20 -28.37 53.09
N LYS A 2 -35.12 -27.59 52.92
CA LYS A 2 -34.02 -27.82 51.98
C LYS A 2 -33.31 -29.17 52.21
N SER A 3 -32.91 -29.87 51.16
CA SER A 3 -31.63 -30.58 51.14
C SER A 3 -30.97 -30.45 49.77
N LYS A 4 -29.68 -30.09 49.80
CA LYS A 4 -28.82 -29.84 48.65
C LYS A 4 -28.26 -31.17 48.16
N GLY A 5 -28.35 -31.45 46.86
CA GLY A 5 -27.64 -32.57 46.21
C GLY A 5 -26.41 -32.03 45.46
N TRP A 6 -25.22 -32.42 45.88
CA TRP A 6 -23.98 -32.25 45.11
C TRP A 6 -23.93 -33.29 43.99
N LEU A 7 -23.66 -32.86 42.76
CA LEU A 7 -23.39 -33.75 41.63
C LEU A 7 -21.86 -33.88 41.47
N TRP A 8 -21.34 -35.10 41.63
CA TRP A 8 -19.96 -35.45 41.30
C TRP A 8 -19.87 -35.79 39.81
N ILE A 9 -18.90 -35.18 39.12
CA ILE A 9 -18.53 -35.53 37.74
C ILE A 9 -17.66 -36.79 37.79
N VAL A 10 -18.10 -37.86 37.14
CA VAL A 10 -17.29 -39.06 36.90
C VAL A 10 -16.58 -38.90 35.56
N ILE A 11 -15.24 -38.83 35.58
CA ILE A 11 -14.40 -38.94 34.40
C ILE A 11 -14.17 -40.43 34.14
N ALA A 12 -14.64 -40.93 32.99
CA ALA A 12 -14.34 -42.29 32.54
C ALA A 12 -12.99 -42.30 31.80
N VAL A 13 -12.00 -42.97 32.39
CA VAL A 13 -10.76 -43.36 31.71
C VAL A 13 -10.98 -44.78 31.16
N VAL A 14 -10.91 -44.92 29.83
CA VAL A 14 -10.91 -46.23 29.17
C VAL A 14 -9.47 -46.63 28.90
N VAL A 15 -9.00 -47.66 29.61
CA VAL A 15 -7.78 -48.41 29.31
C VAL A 15 -8.21 -49.68 28.55
N ILE A 16 -7.70 -49.87 27.33
CA ILE A 16 -7.76 -51.17 26.63
C ILE A 16 -6.33 -51.62 26.38
N GLY A 17 -5.98 -52.76 26.97
CA GLY A 17 -4.67 -53.39 26.87
C GLY A 17 -4.52 -54.31 25.65
N ALA A 18 -3.32 -54.24 25.07
CA ALA A 18 -2.50 -55.25 24.39
C ALA A 18 -3.15 -56.27 23.43
N GLY A 19 -2.80 -56.11 22.14
CA GLY A 19 -2.63 -57.21 21.19
C GLY A 19 -1.41 -56.91 20.29
N VAL A 20 -0.28 -57.57 20.51
CA VAL A 20 0.89 -57.48 19.64
C VAL A 20 0.61 -58.33 18.40
N LEU A 21 0.41 -57.67 17.26
CA LEU A 21 0.36 -58.31 15.94
C LEU A 21 1.68 -57.97 15.23
N VAL A 22 2.60 -58.94 15.16
CA VAL A 22 3.85 -58.80 14.40
C VAL A 22 3.50 -58.94 12.91
N LEU A 23 3.22 -57.81 12.26
CA LEU A 23 3.18 -57.73 10.80
C LEU A 23 4.60 -57.55 10.29
N ASN A 24 5.18 -58.64 9.80
CA ASN A 24 6.46 -58.64 9.10
C ASN A 24 6.29 -57.99 7.71
N LYS A 25 6.10 -56.67 7.67
CA LYS A 25 6.18 -55.88 6.42
C LYS A 25 7.66 -55.59 6.15
N LYS A 26 8.15 -56.05 4.98
CA LYS A 26 9.41 -55.55 4.41
C LYS A 26 9.46 -54.03 4.55
N PRO A 27 10.58 -53.42 4.96
CA PRO A 27 10.68 -51.97 4.98
C PRO A 27 10.34 -51.48 3.58
N ALA A 28 9.36 -50.56 3.50
CA ALA A 28 9.08 -49.85 2.27
C ALA A 28 10.39 -49.21 1.82
N GLU A 29 10.76 -49.42 0.56
CA GLU A 29 11.87 -48.75 -0.08
C GLU A 29 11.68 -47.25 0.15
N VAL A 30 12.60 -46.64 0.90
CA VAL A 30 12.59 -45.20 1.14
C VAL A 30 12.65 -44.58 -0.25
N ALA A 31 11.55 -43.96 -0.67
CA ALA A 31 11.48 -43.23 -1.92
C ALA A 31 12.72 -42.33 -1.97
N LYS A 32 13.51 -42.47 -3.06
CA LYS A 32 14.70 -41.66 -3.30
C LYS A 32 14.37 -40.22 -2.93
N THR A 33 15.20 -39.67 -2.04
CA THR A 33 15.29 -38.25 -1.73
C THR A 33 14.99 -37.47 -3.00
N THR A 34 13.88 -36.72 -2.98
CA THR A 34 13.61 -35.65 -3.93
C THR A 34 14.91 -34.87 -4.07
N GLU A 35 15.40 -34.71 -5.29
CA GLU A 35 16.51 -33.81 -5.59
C GLU A 35 16.19 -32.49 -4.89
N VAL A 36 16.93 -32.19 -3.82
CA VAL A 36 16.89 -30.86 -3.24
C VAL A 36 17.45 -30.00 -4.36
N ALA A 37 16.61 -29.19 -5.00
CA ALA A 37 17.07 -28.24 -6.00
C ALA A 37 18.32 -27.55 -5.44
N GLY A 38 19.45 -27.68 -6.14
CA GLY A 38 20.72 -27.18 -5.65
C GLY A 38 20.58 -25.72 -5.23
N PHE A 39 21.19 -25.34 -4.10
CA PHE A 39 21.18 -23.97 -3.62
C PHE A 39 21.59 -23.02 -4.76
N ASN A 40 20.68 -22.13 -5.15
CA ASN A 40 20.96 -21.06 -6.10
C ASN A 40 21.15 -19.75 -5.30
N PRO A 41 22.36 -19.19 -5.23
CA PRO A 41 22.61 -17.95 -4.49
C PRO A 41 21.85 -16.73 -5.04
N ASP A 42 21.36 -16.81 -6.29
CA ASP A 42 20.61 -15.73 -6.95
C ASP A 42 19.11 -15.78 -6.63
N ILE A 43 18.64 -16.82 -5.92
CA ILE A 43 17.23 -17.00 -5.56
C ILE A 43 17.07 -16.91 -4.05
N PHE A 44 16.30 -15.91 -3.62
CA PHE A 44 15.79 -15.83 -2.26
C PHE A 44 14.35 -16.38 -2.22
N VAL A 45 14.13 -17.43 -1.43
CA VAL A 45 12.79 -17.97 -1.18
C VAL A 45 12.36 -17.57 0.22
N TYR A 46 11.26 -16.83 0.30
CA TYR A 46 10.63 -16.43 1.55
C TYR A 46 9.25 -17.06 1.68
N ALA A 47 9.02 -17.70 2.83
CA ALA A 47 7.71 -18.24 3.19
C ALA A 47 7.03 -17.26 4.17
N GLY A 48 6.09 -16.48 3.64
CA GLY A 48 5.28 -15.54 4.43
C GLY A 48 4.12 -16.20 5.16
N SER A 49 3.30 -15.39 5.82
CA SER A 49 2.05 -15.80 6.46
C SER A 49 0.89 -15.00 5.88
N GLY A 50 -0.14 -15.70 5.42
CA GLY A 50 -1.26 -15.09 4.70
C GLY A 50 -0.96 -14.90 3.21
N ASP A 51 -2.01 -14.63 2.45
CA ASP A 51 -1.94 -14.36 1.02
C ASP A 51 -2.26 -12.88 0.79
N ALA A 52 -1.61 -12.27 -0.19
CA ALA A 52 -1.98 -10.93 -0.63
C ALA A 52 -3.43 -10.92 -1.11
N GLU A 53 -4.18 -9.87 -0.77
CA GLU A 53 -5.55 -9.70 -1.24
C GLU A 53 -5.57 -8.87 -2.52
N THR A 54 -4.70 -7.86 -2.62
CA THR A 54 -4.59 -6.91 -3.73
C THR A 54 -3.19 -6.33 -3.82
N LEU A 55 -2.78 -5.83 -4.98
CA LEU A 55 -1.59 -4.98 -5.13
C LEU A 55 -1.95 -3.49 -5.31
N GLU A 56 -3.23 -3.13 -5.16
CA GLU A 56 -3.70 -1.75 -5.24
C GLU A 56 -3.32 -0.97 -3.97
N PRO A 57 -2.39 0.02 -4.06
CA PRO A 57 -1.85 0.65 -2.87
C PRO A 57 -2.86 1.52 -2.11
N SER A 58 -3.89 2.05 -2.78
CA SER A 58 -5.00 2.76 -2.11
C SER A 58 -5.94 1.84 -1.32
N ARG A 59 -5.88 0.52 -1.53
CA ARG A 59 -6.75 -0.47 -0.87
C ARG A 59 -6.01 -1.39 0.10
N ALA A 60 -4.76 -1.74 -0.21
CA ALA A 60 -3.96 -2.64 0.60
C ALA A 60 -3.72 -2.09 2.02
N TYR A 61 -4.39 -2.69 3.01
CA TYR A 61 -4.24 -2.37 4.44
C TYR A 61 -3.89 -3.58 5.31
N ASP A 62 -3.58 -4.71 4.67
CA ASP A 62 -3.04 -5.91 5.29
C ASP A 62 -1.51 -6.01 5.07
N THR A 63 -0.85 -6.85 5.86
CA THR A 63 0.61 -7.01 5.80
C THR A 63 1.08 -7.81 4.60
N ALA A 64 0.31 -8.79 4.11
CA ALA A 64 0.75 -9.70 3.05
C ALA A 64 0.78 -8.99 1.68
N SER A 65 -0.25 -8.21 1.38
CA SER A 65 -0.29 -7.31 0.21
C SER A 65 0.82 -6.27 0.28
N SER A 66 0.96 -5.63 1.45
CA SER A 66 1.92 -4.56 1.68
C SER A 66 3.36 -5.01 1.51
N GLU A 67 3.71 -6.23 1.94
CA GLU A 67 5.07 -6.78 1.81
C GLU A 67 5.55 -6.79 0.35
N ILE A 68 4.65 -7.13 -0.59
CA ILE A 68 4.95 -7.15 -2.03
C ILE A 68 4.98 -5.74 -2.60
N ILE A 69 4.00 -4.91 -2.27
CA ILE A 69 3.94 -3.50 -2.70
C ILE A 69 5.23 -2.79 -2.30
N TYR A 70 5.74 -3.05 -1.10
CA TYR A 70 6.98 -2.45 -0.64
C TYR A 70 8.14 -2.85 -1.56
N GLN A 71 8.25 -4.09 -2.03
CA GLN A 71 9.34 -4.44 -2.96
C GLN A 71 9.23 -3.75 -4.33
N CYS A 72 8.00 -3.48 -4.77
CA CYS A 72 7.73 -2.93 -6.09
C CYS A 72 7.79 -1.40 -6.17
N TYR A 73 7.62 -0.69 -5.06
CA TYR A 73 7.50 0.76 -5.06
C TYR A 73 8.35 1.44 -3.98
N ASP A 74 8.62 2.73 -4.17
CA ASP A 74 9.24 3.60 -3.18
C ASP A 74 8.30 4.71 -2.71
N ASN A 75 8.59 5.25 -1.53
CA ASN A 75 7.92 6.40 -0.93
C ASN A 75 8.83 7.65 -0.98
N LEU A 76 8.33 8.79 -0.51
CA LEU A 76 9.10 10.05 -0.52
C LEU A 76 10.24 10.07 0.51
N VAL A 77 9.98 9.55 1.71
CA VAL A 77 10.97 9.44 2.80
C VAL A 77 10.93 8.04 3.40
N ALA A 78 11.89 7.71 4.26
CA ALA A 78 11.91 6.46 5.01
C ALA A 78 12.34 6.70 6.45
N TYR A 79 12.01 5.80 7.37
CA TYR A 79 12.66 5.80 8.68
C TYR A 79 14.12 5.40 8.53
N LYS A 80 15.00 6.10 9.26
CA LYS A 80 16.39 5.69 9.40
C LYS A 80 16.45 4.30 10.05
N PRO A 81 17.23 3.34 9.52
CA PRO A 81 17.37 2.03 10.13
C PRO A 81 17.73 2.11 11.61
N GLY A 82 16.97 1.41 12.45
CA GLY A 82 17.14 1.41 13.91
C GLY A 82 16.59 2.64 14.64
N SER A 83 15.92 3.57 13.93
CA SER A 83 15.24 4.72 14.53
C SER A 83 13.72 4.61 14.38
N LEU A 84 13.00 5.10 15.39
CA LEU A 84 11.53 5.22 15.39
C LEU A 84 11.06 6.66 15.11
N SER A 85 11.99 7.61 14.96
CA SER A 85 11.65 9.04 14.87
C SER A 85 12.50 9.84 13.89
N GLU A 86 13.63 9.30 13.41
CA GLU A 86 14.45 9.96 12.40
C GLU A 86 14.05 9.48 11.01
N PHE A 87 13.85 10.42 10.09
CA PHE A 87 13.61 10.15 8.68
C PHE A 87 14.89 10.34 7.86
N ILE A 88 14.98 9.63 6.75
CA ILE A 88 15.97 9.81 5.69
C ILE A 88 15.26 10.01 4.34
N PRO A 89 15.88 10.71 3.38
CA PRO A 89 15.30 10.88 2.05
C PRO A 89 15.21 9.54 1.30
N MET A 90 14.14 9.36 0.53
CA MET A 90 13.98 8.24 -0.40
C MET A 90 13.82 8.79 -1.84
N LEU A 91 12.61 8.86 -2.39
CA LEU A 91 12.37 9.59 -3.64
C LEU A 91 12.47 11.11 -3.49
N ALA A 92 12.35 11.63 -2.26
CA ALA A 92 12.78 12.99 -1.96
C ALA A 92 14.32 13.09 -1.92
N THR A 93 14.87 14.25 -2.26
CA THR A 93 16.32 14.52 -2.07
C THR A 93 16.65 14.98 -0.65
N GLU A 94 15.68 15.57 0.05
CA GLU A 94 15.80 16.08 1.42
C GLU A 94 14.56 15.73 2.25
N VAL A 95 14.76 15.47 3.55
CA VAL A 95 13.63 15.38 4.48
C VAL A 95 13.16 16.80 4.78
N PRO A 96 11.87 17.13 4.56
CA PRO A 96 11.39 18.47 4.82
C PRO A 96 11.40 18.77 6.32
N SER A 97 11.83 19.98 6.69
CA SER A 97 11.78 20.49 8.07
C SER A 97 11.46 21.98 8.08
N VAL A 98 11.12 22.52 9.25
CA VAL A 98 11.00 23.98 9.40
C VAL A 98 12.38 24.66 9.28
N GLU A 99 13.45 23.96 9.69
CA GLU A 99 14.82 24.48 9.70
C GLU A 99 15.40 24.68 8.30
N ASN A 100 15.15 23.74 7.37
CA ASN A 100 15.56 23.90 5.97
C ASN A 100 14.52 24.67 5.12
N GLY A 101 13.44 25.14 5.74
CA GLY A 101 12.41 25.95 5.09
C GLY A 101 11.47 25.16 4.17
N LEU A 102 11.59 23.82 4.11
CA LEU A 102 10.72 22.97 3.32
C LEU A 102 9.36 22.71 4.01
N ILE A 103 9.26 22.97 5.33
CA ILE A 103 7.99 23.09 6.04
C ILE A 103 7.76 24.57 6.38
N SER A 104 6.60 25.10 6.02
CA SER A 104 6.21 26.46 6.40
C SER A 104 6.13 26.62 7.93
N LYS A 105 6.32 27.85 8.43
CA LYS A 105 6.29 28.14 9.88
C LYS A 105 4.98 27.78 10.57
N ASP A 106 3.87 27.79 9.84
CA ASP A 106 2.56 27.38 10.34
C ASP A 106 2.33 25.86 10.26
N GLY A 107 3.28 25.09 9.72
CA GLY A 107 3.21 23.62 9.63
C GLY A 107 2.20 23.10 8.61
N ARG A 108 1.73 23.94 7.69
CA ARG A 108 0.66 23.59 6.72
C ARG A 108 1.13 23.37 5.30
N THR A 109 2.35 23.79 4.95
CA THR A 109 2.89 23.63 3.60
C THR A 109 4.18 22.83 3.67
N TYR A 110 4.24 21.71 2.96
CA TYR A 110 5.41 20.85 2.84
C TYR A 110 5.88 20.86 1.38
N THR A 111 7.11 21.29 1.14
CA THR A 111 7.75 21.28 -0.18
C THR A 111 8.71 20.12 -0.24
N ILE A 112 8.46 19.15 -1.13
CA ILE A 112 9.26 17.94 -1.28
C ILE A 112 10.07 18.02 -2.58
N PRO A 113 11.40 18.20 -2.53
CA PRO A 113 12.23 18.16 -3.71
C PRO A 113 12.37 16.72 -4.23
N ILE A 114 12.03 16.48 -5.49
CA ILE A 114 11.97 15.12 -6.07
C ILE A 114 13.29 14.76 -6.74
N ARG A 115 13.76 13.53 -6.47
CA ARG A 115 14.98 12.96 -7.04
C ARG A 115 14.88 12.84 -8.57
N LYS A 116 15.98 13.16 -9.25
CA LYS A 116 16.14 13.00 -10.71
C LYS A 116 16.80 11.68 -11.08
N GLY A 117 16.57 11.19 -12.30
CA GLY A 117 17.17 9.97 -12.83
C GLY A 117 16.64 8.66 -12.24
N VAL A 118 15.56 8.71 -11.44
CA VAL A 118 14.86 7.50 -10.97
C VAL A 118 14.03 6.95 -12.13
N LYS A 119 14.10 5.64 -12.37
CA LYS A 119 13.28 4.99 -13.39
C LYS A 119 12.17 4.17 -12.75
N PHE A 120 11.02 4.15 -13.40
CA PHE A 120 10.00 3.14 -13.20
C PHE A 120 10.43 1.81 -13.84
N HIS A 121 9.75 0.73 -13.47
CA HIS A 121 10.02 -0.62 -13.99
C HIS A 121 9.88 -0.77 -15.50
N ASN A 122 9.12 0.11 -16.17
CA ASN A 122 9.01 0.20 -17.63
C ASN A 122 10.13 1.04 -18.30
N GLY A 123 11.06 1.61 -17.51
CA GLY A 123 12.16 2.44 -17.97
C GLY A 123 11.83 3.93 -18.12
N ALA A 124 10.58 4.35 -17.91
CA ALA A 124 10.23 5.77 -17.89
C ALA A 124 10.87 6.48 -16.69
N GLU A 125 11.24 7.74 -16.83
CA GLU A 125 11.82 8.53 -15.74
C GLU A 125 10.72 9.07 -14.82
N LEU A 126 10.96 9.05 -13.51
CA LEU A 126 10.10 9.64 -12.50
C LEU A 126 10.08 11.17 -12.62
N THR A 127 8.88 11.73 -12.60
CA THR A 127 8.64 13.19 -12.61
C THR A 127 7.88 13.63 -11.35
N PRO A 128 7.94 14.93 -10.97
CA PRO A 128 7.06 15.48 -9.94
C PRO A 128 5.56 15.25 -10.22
N GLU A 129 5.16 15.22 -11.49
CA GLU A 129 3.78 14.99 -11.92
C GLU A 129 3.28 13.57 -11.62
N ASP A 130 4.18 12.58 -11.60
CA ASP A 130 3.87 11.21 -11.16
C ASP A 130 3.55 11.17 -9.66
N VAL A 131 4.32 11.93 -8.87
CA VAL A 131 4.09 12.06 -7.43
C VAL A 131 2.75 12.74 -7.17
N GLU A 132 2.52 13.92 -7.75
CA GLU A 132 1.24 14.64 -7.66
C GLU A 132 0.06 13.72 -8.01
N TYR A 133 0.12 13.08 -9.18
CA TYR A 133 -0.90 12.14 -9.63
C TYR A 133 -1.16 11.01 -8.63
N SER A 134 -0.12 10.42 -8.05
CA SER A 134 -0.26 9.29 -7.12
C SER A 134 -1.07 9.66 -5.88
N PHE A 135 -0.80 10.82 -5.28
CA PHE A 135 -1.53 11.28 -4.09
C PHE A 135 -2.95 11.73 -4.43
N GLU A 136 -3.12 12.48 -5.52
CA GLU A 136 -4.45 12.90 -6.00
C GLU A 136 -5.33 11.70 -6.33
N ARG A 137 -4.82 10.77 -7.15
CA ARG A 137 -5.53 9.57 -7.58
C ARG A 137 -5.95 8.74 -6.38
N ASN A 138 -5.07 8.51 -5.42
CA ASN A 138 -5.41 7.70 -4.24
C ASN A 138 -6.51 8.37 -3.40
N MET A 139 -6.42 9.68 -3.16
CA MET A 139 -7.48 10.43 -2.45
C MET A 139 -8.83 10.43 -3.17
N LEU A 140 -8.84 10.43 -4.51
CA LEU A 140 -10.07 10.37 -5.30
C LEU A 140 -10.63 8.95 -5.41
N ALA A 141 -9.75 7.95 -5.49
CA ALA A 141 -10.15 6.54 -5.51
C ALA A 141 -10.82 6.15 -4.19
N ASP A 142 -10.21 6.49 -3.05
CA ASP A 142 -10.72 6.28 -1.68
C ASP A 142 -11.60 5.02 -1.49
N PRO A 143 -11.07 3.82 -1.76
CA PRO A 143 -11.85 2.59 -1.64
C PRO A 143 -12.22 2.34 -0.17
N VAL A 144 -13.46 1.93 0.07
CA VAL A 144 -13.95 1.64 1.43
C VAL A 144 -13.07 0.60 2.12
N GLY A 145 -12.61 0.93 3.32
CA GLY A 145 -11.73 0.09 4.14
C GLY A 145 -10.24 0.24 3.82
N GLY A 146 -9.88 1.05 2.82
CA GLY A 146 -8.50 1.39 2.50
C GLY A 146 -7.90 2.44 3.46
N PRO A 147 -6.57 2.63 3.44
CA PRO A 147 -5.86 3.53 4.35
C PRO A 147 -5.79 4.99 3.87
N VAL A 148 -6.48 5.34 2.78
CA VAL A 148 -6.42 6.67 2.13
C VAL A 148 -6.89 7.81 3.04
N TRP A 149 -7.74 7.54 4.03
CA TRP A 149 -8.15 8.51 5.06
C TRP A 149 -6.95 9.22 5.71
N MET A 150 -5.78 8.57 5.81
CA MET A 150 -4.55 9.17 6.34
C MET A 150 -3.97 10.29 5.47
N LEU A 151 -4.41 10.40 4.21
CA LEU A 151 -4.12 11.53 3.33
C LEU A 151 -5.24 12.57 3.39
N ILE A 152 -6.50 12.11 3.34
CA ILE A 152 -7.68 12.97 3.29
C ILE A 152 -7.82 13.80 4.57
N GLU A 153 -7.59 13.20 5.75
CA GLU A 153 -7.68 13.89 7.03
C GLU A 153 -6.71 15.09 7.12
N PRO A 154 -5.39 14.94 6.92
CA PRO A 154 -4.49 16.08 6.99
C PRO A 154 -4.63 17.06 5.82
N LEU A 155 -4.97 16.60 4.62
CA LEU A 155 -5.00 17.45 3.41
C LEU A 155 -6.32 18.19 3.23
N LEU A 156 -7.45 17.55 3.55
CA LEU A 156 -8.79 18.11 3.33
C LEU A 156 -9.56 18.35 4.64
N GLY A 157 -9.15 17.74 5.75
CA GLY A 157 -9.88 17.86 7.03
C GLY A 157 -11.14 17.00 7.12
N ALA A 158 -11.26 15.98 6.26
CA ALA A 158 -12.38 15.05 6.21
C ALA A 158 -11.91 13.60 6.44
N SER A 159 -12.83 12.69 6.76
CA SER A 159 -12.47 11.27 6.97
C SER A 159 -12.43 10.49 5.65
N THR A 160 -13.24 10.88 4.68
CA THR A 160 -13.34 10.27 3.34
C THR A 160 -13.57 11.36 2.28
N ILE A 161 -13.36 11.02 1.00
CA ILE A 161 -13.63 11.95 -0.10
C ILE A 161 -15.13 12.15 -0.28
N GLU A 162 -15.94 11.13 0.04
CA GLU A 162 -17.40 11.21 0.07
C GLU A 162 -17.89 12.20 1.14
N ASP A 163 -17.32 12.15 2.35
CA ASP A 163 -17.65 13.09 3.43
C ASP A 163 -17.33 14.54 3.03
N TYR A 164 -16.15 14.75 2.44
CA TYR A 164 -15.74 16.06 1.96
C TYR A 164 -16.69 16.59 0.88
N ALA A 165 -17.07 15.74 -0.08
CA ALA A 165 -18.01 16.09 -1.14
C ALA A 165 -19.41 16.41 -0.60
N CYS A 166 -19.88 15.64 0.38
CA CYS A 166 -21.16 15.85 1.06
C CYS A 166 -21.17 17.18 1.83
N GLU A 167 -20.10 17.49 2.57
CA GLU A 167 -19.95 18.77 3.28
C GLU A 167 -20.00 19.96 2.31
N LEU A 168 -19.22 19.90 1.22
CA LEU A 168 -19.24 20.94 0.17
C LEU A 168 -20.62 21.12 -0.46
N ALA A 169 -21.41 20.05 -0.54
CA ALA A 169 -22.74 20.07 -1.11
C ALA A 169 -23.86 20.40 -0.12
N GLY A 170 -23.59 20.38 1.19
CA GLY A 170 -24.62 20.51 2.22
C GLY A 170 -25.63 19.37 2.20
N VAL A 171 -25.19 18.16 1.88
CA VAL A 171 -26.02 16.93 1.84
C VAL A 171 -25.44 15.87 2.78
N ASP A 172 -26.23 14.85 3.09
CA ASP A 172 -25.91 13.76 4.02
C ASP A 172 -25.62 12.41 3.32
N ASP A 173 -25.64 12.40 1.99
CA ASP A 173 -25.56 11.20 1.16
C ASP A 173 -24.82 11.54 -0.13
N PHE A 174 -23.74 10.81 -0.40
CA PHE A 174 -22.86 11.05 -1.55
C PHE A 174 -23.62 10.99 -2.89
N SER A 175 -24.65 10.13 -2.99
CA SER A 175 -25.48 10.03 -4.19
C SER A 175 -26.28 11.31 -4.51
N LYS A 176 -26.41 12.22 -3.52
CA LYS A 176 -27.07 13.53 -3.68
C LYS A 176 -26.11 14.65 -4.05
N VAL A 177 -24.80 14.39 -4.10
CA VAL A 177 -23.79 15.40 -4.47
C VAL A 177 -23.93 15.70 -5.97
N ASN A 178 -24.19 16.97 -6.29
CA ASN A 178 -24.32 17.40 -7.68
C ASN A 178 -22.96 17.49 -8.40
N ALA A 179 -22.98 17.46 -9.73
CA ALA A 179 -21.77 17.48 -10.57
C ALA A 179 -20.84 18.68 -10.29
N ALA A 180 -21.38 19.85 -9.94
CA ALA A 180 -20.55 21.02 -9.62
C ALA A 180 -19.76 20.83 -8.32
N ASN A 181 -20.33 20.15 -7.33
CA ASN A 181 -19.63 19.86 -6.07
C ASN A 181 -18.69 18.65 -6.19
N LEU A 182 -19.00 17.66 -7.05
CA LEU A 182 -18.04 16.61 -7.43
C LEU A 182 -16.79 17.21 -8.11
N LEU A 183 -16.98 18.19 -9.00
CA LEU A 183 -15.87 18.90 -9.64
C LEU A 183 -15.05 19.69 -8.61
N LYS A 184 -15.71 20.44 -7.71
CA LYS A 184 -15.01 21.17 -6.64
C LYS A 184 -14.24 20.25 -5.68
N THR A 185 -14.77 19.05 -5.43
CA THR A 185 -14.11 18.03 -4.61
C THR A 185 -12.76 17.65 -5.23
N ALA A 186 -12.75 17.29 -6.51
CA ALA A 186 -11.50 17.00 -7.21
C ALA A 186 -10.56 18.20 -7.29
N GLN A 187 -11.08 19.40 -7.55
CA GLN A 187 -10.27 20.63 -7.55
C GLN A 187 -9.64 20.93 -6.18
N ALA A 188 -10.29 20.55 -5.08
CA ALA A 188 -9.72 20.67 -3.74
C ALA A 188 -8.56 19.69 -3.53
N VAL A 189 -8.72 18.43 -3.98
CA VAL A 189 -7.64 17.43 -3.99
C VAL A 189 -6.44 17.94 -4.80
N MET A 190 -6.67 18.41 -6.03
CA MET A 190 -5.60 18.92 -6.90
C MET A 190 -4.95 20.22 -6.40
N LYS A 191 -5.62 20.94 -5.50
CA LYS A 191 -5.03 22.09 -4.82
C LYS A 191 -4.25 21.69 -3.57
N ALA A 192 -4.56 20.52 -3.00
CA ALA A 192 -3.87 20.02 -1.81
C ALA A 192 -2.49 19.44 -2.14
N VAL A 193 -2.23 19.05 -3.40
CA VAL A 193 -0.96 18.54 -3.89
C VAL A 193 -0.66 19.21 -5.23
N GLU A 194 0.42 19.98 -5.32
CA GLU A 194 0.76 20.73 -6.54
C GLU A 194 2.24 20.55 -6.93
N VAL A 195 2.53 20.41 -8.21
CA VAL A 195 3.89 20.51 -8.74
C VAL A 195 4.35 21.98 -8.82
N LYS A 196 5.55 22.26 -8.29
CA LYS A 196 6.25 23.56 -8.41
C LYS A 196 7.70 23.35 -8.85
N GLY A 197 7.90 23.28 -10.16
CA GLY A 197 9.19 22.96 -10.76
C GLY A 197 9.56 21.51 -10.44
N ASP A 198 10.72 21.31 -9.82
CA ASP A 198 11.20 19.98 -9.41
C ASP A 198 10.66 19.51 -8.04
N ASN A 199 9.71 20.26 -7.47
CA ASN A 199 9.15 19.97 -6.16
C ASN A 199 7.67 19.61 -6.25
N VAL A 200 7.20 18.84 -5.27
CA VAL A 200 5.78 18.62 -5.00
C VAL A 200 5.43 19.30 -3.69
N VAL A 201 4.36 20.07 -3.68
CA VAL A 201 3.93 20.86 -2.53
C VAL A 201 2.61 20.32 -1.99
N PHE A 202 2.63 19.91 -0.73
CA PHE A 202 1.44 19.50 0.00
C PHE A 202 0.90 20.67 0.82
N HIS A 203 -0.39 20.94 0.69
CA HIS A 203 -1.13 21.97 1.40
C HIS A 203 -2.13 21.32 2.35
N LEU A 204 -1.76 21.26 3.63
CA LEU A 204 -2.57 20.66 4.68
C LEU A 204 -3.69 21.61 5.12
N ALA A 205 -4.86 21.06 5.42
CA ALA A 205 -5.98 21.81 5.99
C ALA A 205 -5.63 22.42 7.36
N GLN A 206 -4.79 21.72 8.12
CA GLN A 206 -4.31 22.11 9.45
C GLN A 206 -2.92 21.54 9.73
N PRO A 207 -2.16 22.09 10.69
CA PRO A 207 -0.86 21.54 11.04
C PRO A 207 -1.02 20.11 11.55
N TYR A 208 -0.30 19.17 10.96
CA TYR A 208 -0.42 17.74 11.28
C TYR A 208 0.97 17.12 11.50
N PRO A 209 1.46 17.05 12.76
CA PRO A 209 2.80 16.56 13.06
C PRO A 209 3.13 15.15 12.52
N PRO A 210 2.19 14.18 12.48
CA PRO A 210 2.47 12.85 11.94
C PRO A 210 2.59 12.78 10.40
N PHE A 211 2.46 13.89 9.67
CA PHE A 211 2.39 13.84 8.20
C PHE A 211 3.59 13.16 7.55
N LEU A 212 4.81 13.37 8.06
CA LEU A 212 5.99 12.67 7.54
C LEU A 212 5.99 11.16 7.81
N SER A 213 5.36 10.72 8.89
CA SER A 213 5.17 9.28 9.15
C SER A 213 4.24 8.64 8.12
N ILE A 214 3.29 9.38 7.56
CA ILE A 214 2.37 8.92 6.50
C ILE A 214 3.09 8.85 5.13
N LEU A 215 4.00 9.78 4.86
CA LEU A 215 4.79 9.81 3.63
C LEU A 215 5.97 8.83 3.65
N ALA A 216 6.21 8.16 4.79
CA ALA A 216 7.35 7.31 4.98
C ALA A 216 7.17 5.94 4.34
N ARG A 217 8.30 5.31 4.03
CA ARG A 217 8.41 3.92 3.69
C ARG A 217 7.59 3.04 4.63
N ASN A 218 6.89 2.08 4.06
CA ASN A 218 5.88 1.20 4.68
C ASN A 218 4.47 1.80 4.79
N SER A 219 4.14 2.76 3.93
CA SER A 219 2.78 3.22 3.70
C SER A 219 2.43 2.96 2.24
N SER A 220 1.60 1.94 1.98
CA SER A 220 1.22 1.53 0.61
C SER A 220 0.53 2.68 -0.14
N TRP A 221 -0.40 3.37 0.50
CA TRP A 221 -1.16 4.48 -0.09
C TRP A 221 -0.36 5.74 -0.44
N THR A 222 0.93 5.81 -0.09
CA THR A 222 1.83 6.93 -0.44
C THR A 222 2.99 6.53 -1.34
N VAL A 223 2.91 5.34 -1.96
CA VAL A 223 3.86 4.93 -3.00
C VAL A 223 3.64 5.70 -4.29
N ILE A 224 4.70 5.83 -5.09
CA ILE A 224 4.64 6.61 -6.33
C ILE A 224 4.37 5.71 -7.55
N LEU A 225 3.31 6.03 -8.27
CA LEU A 225 2.80 5.36 -9.46
C LEU A 225 3.29 6.06 -10.72
N ASN A 226 3.44 5.31 -11.81
CA ASN A 226 3.71 5.89 -13.13
C ASN A 226 2.41 6.43 -13.74
N LYS A 227 2.23 7.76 -13.77
CA LYS A 227 1.01 8.43 -14.25
C LYS A 227 0.63 7.99 -15.65
N GLN A 228 1.58 8.04 -16.59
CA GLN A 228 1.31 7.75 -17.99
C GLN A 228 0.86 6.29 -18.18
N TRP A 229 1.55 5.35 -17.53
CA TRP A 229 1.18 3.93 -17.60
C TRP A 229 -0.19 3.66 -16.97
N MET A 230 -0.51 4.29 -15.83
CA MET A 230 -1.82 4.16 -15.19
C MET A 230 -2.94 4.61 -16.13
N ILE A 231 -2.78 5.75 -16.81
CA ILE A 231 -3.73 6.25 -17.81
C ILE A 231 -3.84 5.28 -19.00
N GLU A 232 -2.72 4.72 -19.47
CA GLU A 232 -2.71 3.73 -20.56
C GLU A 232 -3.42 2.41 -20.19
N GLN A 233 -3.44 2.04 -18.91
CA GLN A 233 -4.23 0.90 -18.42
C GLN A 233 -5.72 1.24 -18.23
N GLY A 234 -6.13 2.49 -18.47
CA GLY A 234 -7.51 2.94 -18.28
C GLY A 234 -7.86 3.36 -16.87
N ASP A 235 -6.86 3.65 -16.01
CA ASP A 235 -7.09 4.32 -14.73
C ASP A 235 -7.42 5.82 -14.95
N TRP A 236 -7.58 6.57 -13.86
CA TRP A 236 -7.96 7.97 -13.88
C TRP A 236 -7.08 8.81 -14.79
N ASP A 237 -7.70 9.58 -15.67
CA ASP A 237 -7.04 10.37 -16.72
C ASP A 237 -6.44 11.70 -16.23
N GLY A 238 -6.42 11.92 -14.91
CA GLY A 238 -5.91 13.13 -14.27
C GLY A 238 -6.83 14.35 -14.39
N LYS A 239 -8.08 14.18 -14.81
CA LYS A 239 -9.04 15.28 -14.95
C LYS A 239 -10.04 15.33 -13.79
N ALA A 240 -10.31 16.54 -13.31
CA ALA A 240 -11.24 16.76 -12.21
C ALA A 240 -12.69 16.40 -12.56
N GLU A 241 -13.05 16.36 -13.84
CA GLU A 241 -14.41 16.06 -14.30
C GLU A 241 -14.74 14.56 -14.31
N THR A 242 -13.73 13.69 -14.28
CA THR A 242 -13.88 12.26 -14.62
C THR A 242 -13.68 11.35 -13.42
N TRP A 243 -13.11 11.84 -12.32
CA TRP A 243 -12.61 11.04 -11.19
C TRP A 243 -13.60 10.02 -10.62
N THR A 244 -14.90 10.34 -10.62
CA THR A 244 -15.94 9.46 -10.07
C THR A 244 -16.08 8.13 -10.79
N GLN A 245 -15.52 7.99 -12.00
CA GLN A 245 -15.46 6.72 -12.72
C GLN A 245 -14.52 5.70 -12.04
N TRP A 246 -13.56 6.16 -11.23
CA TRP A 246 -12.57 5.33 -10.52
C TRP A 246 -12.73 5.39 -9.00
N HIS A 247 -13.69 6.16 -8.51
CA HIS A 247 -14.00 6.24 -7.09
C HIS A 247 -14.63 4.93 -6.60
N ASN A 248 -14.08 4.41 -5.49
CA ASN A 248 -14.62 3.31 -4.72
C ASN A 248 -14.97 2.07 -5.57
N LEU A 249 -14.11 1.74 -6.53
CA LEU A 249 -14.25 0.54 -7.34
C LEU A 249 -14.10 -0.73 -6.49
N ASP A 250 -14.80 -1.79 -6.88
CA ASP A 250 -14.55 -3.14 -6.37
C ASP A 250 -13.08 -3.51 -6.57
N THR A 251 -12.48 -4.21 -5.60
CA THR A 251 -11.05 -4.56 -5.57
C THR A 251 -10.54 -5.10 -6.91
N GLU A 252 -11.28 -6.05 -7.49
CA GLU A 252 -10.90 -6.78 -8.71
C GLU A 252 -10.99 -5.92 -9.98
N LYS A 253 -11.63 -4.75 -9.90
CA LYS A 253 -11.74 -3.78 -11.00
C LYS A 253 -10.66 -2.70 -10.93
N GLN A 254 -9.88 -2.64 -9.85
CA GLN A 254 -8.82 -1.65 -9.71
C GLN A 254 -7.63 -2.04 -10.59
N THR A 255 -7.04 -1.07 -11.28
CA THR A 255 -5.95 -1.28 -12.25
C THR A 255 -4.78 -2.08 -11.67
N LEU A 256 -4.42 -1.79 -10.43
CA LEU A 256 -3.28 -2.40 -9.75
C LEU A 256 -3.68 -3.64 -8.94
N PHE A 257 -4.88 -4.21 -9.14
CA PHE A 257 -5.34 -5.37 -8.37
C PHE A 257 -4.33 -6.51 -8.37
N GLU A 258 -3.74 -6.84 -9.53
CA GLU A 258 -2.78 -7.94 -9.71
C GLU A 258 -1.50 -7.51 -10.45
N GLN A 259 -1.25 -6.21 -10.53
CA GLN A 259 -0.14 -5.65 -11.30
C GLN A 259 0.60 -4.59 -10.51
N ALA A 260 1.88 -4.42 -10.82
CA ALA A 260 2.71 -3.40 -10.20
C ALA A 260 3.57 -2.65 -11.24
N MET A 261 3.63 -1.33 -11.12
CA MET A 261 4.45 -0.46 -11.97
C MET A 261 5.04 0.67 -11.12
N GLY A 262 6.13 0.34 -10.40
CA GLY A 262 6.75 1.25 -9.45
C GLY A 262 8.21 1.56 -9.77
N THR A 263 8.89 2.15 -8.80
CA THR A 263 10.32 2.49 -8.85
C THR A 263 11.18 1.59 -7.97
N GLY A 264 10.56 0.66 -7.24
CA GLY A 264 11.21 -0.12 -6.19
C GLY A 264 12.23 -1.13 -6.72
N PRO A 265 12.99 -1.77 -5.82
CA PRO A 265 14.12 -2.64 -6.17
C PRO A 265 13.74 -3.92 -6.91
N TYR A 266 12.48 -4.34 -6.88
CA TYR A 266 12.03 -5.56 -7.55
C TYR A 266 10.78 -5.32 -8.39
N LYS A 267 10.67 -6.03 -9.51
CA LYS A 267 9.50 -6.01 -10.39
C LYS A 267 8.65 -7.25 -10.15
N LEU A 268 7.33 -7.09 -10.15
CA LEU A 268 6.42 -8.22 -10.17
C LEU A 268 6.50 -8.93 -11.53
N VAL A 269 6.82 -10.23 -11.50
CA VAL A 269 6.86 -11.10 -12.69
C VAL A 269 5.59 -11.92 -12.79
N GLU A 270 5.16 -12.49 -11.67
CA GLU A 270 4.02 -13.41 -11.61
C GLU A 270 3.35 -13.33 -10.25
N TRP A 271 2.01 -13.41 -10.26
CA TRP A 271 1.22 -13.74 -9.09
C TRP A 271 0.36 -14.98 -9.39
N ASP A 272 0.80 -16.14 -8.88
CA ASP A 272 0.08 -17.40 -8.95
C ASP A 272 -0.77 -17.58 -7.69
N ARG A 273 -2.04 -17.17 -7.78
CA ARG A 273 -3.02 -17.28 -6.70
C ARG A 273 -3.40 -18.72 -6.34
N SER A 274 -3.23 -19.66 -7.26
CA SER A 274 -3.59 -21.06 -7.00
C SER A 274 -2.60 -21.75 -6.06
N ASN A 275 -1.36 -21.26 -6.06
CA ASN A 275 -0.27 -21.76 -5.23
C ASN A 275 0.24 -20.74 -4.20
N SER A 276 -0.48 -19.63 -3.99
CA SER A 276 -0.12 -18.56 -3.06
C SER A 276 1.32 -18.06 -3.26
N LYS A 277 1.74 -17.90 -4.52
CA LYS A 277 3.13 -17.65 -4.90
C LYS A 277 3.25 -16.36 -5.70
N HIS A 278 4.20 -15.52 -5.31
CA HIS A 278 4.59 -14.32 -6.05
C HIS A 278 6.03 -14.48 -6.50
N THR A 279 6.31 -14.10 -7.74
CA THR A 279 7.66 -14.08 -8.29
C THR A 279 8.05 -12.64 -8.54
N LEU A 280 9.14 -12.21 -7.91
CA LEU A 280 9.73 -10.89 -8.11
C LEU A 280 11.13 -11.05 -8.73
N GLU A 281 11.51 -10.13 -9.61
CA GLU A 281 12.86 -10.06 -10.18
C GLU A 281 13.54 -8.74 -9.82
N ALA A 282 14.85 -8.77 -9.58
CA ALA A 282 15.60 -7.56 -9.28
C ALA A 282 15.51 -6.55 -10.43
N PHE A 283 15.28 -5.29 -10.11
CA PHE A 283 15.26 -4.20 -11.07
C PHE A 283 16.68 -3.65 -11.26
N ALA A 284 17.34 -4.02 -12.36
CA ALA A 284 18.73 -3.67 -12.62
C ALA A 284 19.01 -2.15 -12.65
N ASP A 285 18.00 -1.34 -12.96
CA ASP A 285 18.08 0.13 -13.01
C ASP A 285 17.63 0.80 -11.70
N TYR A 286 17.51 0.04 -10.59
CA TYR A 286 17.12 0.60 -9.30
C TYR A 286 18.10 1.68 -8.83
N TRP A 287 17.54 2.81 -8.41
CA TRP A 287 18.29 4.05 -8.23
C TRP A 287 19.23 4.06 -7.01
N GLN A 288 19.07 3.13 -6.05
CA GLN A 288 20.02 2.94 -4.95
C GLN A 288 21.14 1.94 -5.26
N GLY A 289 21.19 1.43 -6.49
CA GLY A 289 22.08 0.35 -6.90
C GLY A 289 21.41 -1.03 -6.80
N PRO A 290 21.87 -2.00 -7.62
CA PRO A 290 21.34 -3.36 -7.65
C PRO A 290 21.68 -4.18 -6.40
#